data_AF-A0A9X3F4W5-F1
#
_entry.id   AF-A0A9X3F4W5-F1
#
_cell.length_a   1.000
_cell.length_b   1.000
_cell.length_c   1.000
_cell.angle_alpha   90.00
_cell.angle_beta   90.00
_cell.angle_gamma   90.00
#
_symmetry.space_group_name_H-M   'P 1'
#
loop_
_entity.id
_entity.type
_entity.pdbx_description
1 polymer ?
#
loop_
_entity_poly.entity_id
_entity_poly.type
_entity_poly.pdbx_seq_one_letter_code
_entity_poly.pdbx_strand_id
1 'polypeptide(L)'
;MCFQEGRRAWPAGVASAIAFMLRPQAAVFYVFVLLIWLVNVRRLQHIKWHHIVGVGAPLVLALGFSLWRFHYHTGYWGGIAENANMNLTAGRCHNINTQAYRTEREWRTAERKDDQTNGRRVTLPGFRTLKNWVPEWSPLALRPALKGDSIRFVGYIGDPFIHKDIRAKCYAATGLLEQVRYSFVNMMLQWFVAGQWPETSKGHKHTLVVAEVYRYFFNTVVLLPSLVGVGLALRGVRRDPALAVLAACLVGAMIIAAIFFGDPRLRTPYDPVSIILALYAVAVVLPAWRAWRARRAGATPSPAA
;
A
#
# COMPACT_ATOMS: atom_id res chain seq x y z
N MET A 1 -20.59 -5.10 19.55
CA MET A 1 -20.80 -6.54 19.35
C MET A 1 -22.01 -6.78 18.45
N CYS A 2 -21.88 -6.68 17.12
CA CYS A 2 -23.00 -6.97 16.17
C CYS A 2 -22.55 -7.81 14.96
N PHE A 3 -21.28 -8.24 14.90
CA PHE A 3 -20.73 -9.00 13.77
C PHE A 3 -20.75 -10.53 13.99
N GLN A 4 -21.14 -11.00 15.18
CA GLN A 4 -20.97 -12.39 15.60
C GLN A 4 -22.15 -13.32 15.33
N GLU A 5 -23.33 -12.80 14.98
CA GLU A 5 -24.53 -13.64 14.75
C GLU A 5 -24.71 -14.11 13.29
N GLY A 6 -23.87 -13.66 12.36
CA GLY A 6 -23.94 -14.08 10.95
C GLY A 6 -25.16 -13.56 10.16
N ARG A 7 -26.19 -13.02 10.84
CA ARG A 7 -27.39 -12.38 10.24
C ARG A 7 -27.08 -11.22 9.28
N ARG A 8 -25.87 -10.68 9.29
CA ARG A 8 -25.45 -9.54 8.45
C ARG A 8 -24.44 -9.90 7.37
N ALA A 9 -24.27 -11.19 7.02
CA ALA A 9 -23.31 -11.61 5.99
C ALA A 9 -23.57 -10.96 4.63
N TRP A 10 -24.83 -10.86 4.19
CA TRP A 10 -25.20 -10.23 2.92
C TRP A 10 -24.95 -8.71 2.90
N PRO A 11 -25.45 -7.92 3.87
CA PRO A 11 -25.06 -6.50 3.98
C PRO A 11 -23.55 -6.30 4.05
N ALA A 12 -22.83 -7.14 4.78
CA ALA A 12 -21.37 -7.08 4.85
C ALA A 12 -20.71 -7.39 3.49
N GLY A 13 -21.24 -8.35 2.74
CA GLY A 13 -20.82 -8.67 1.37
C GLY A 13 -21.04 -7.52 0.41
N VAL A 14 -22.22 -6.91 0.41
CA VAL A 14 -22.54 -5.74 -0.42
C VAL A 14 -21.66 -4.55 -0.07
N ALA A 15 -21.51 -4.22 1.22
CA ALA A 15 -20.61 -3.16 1.67
C ALA A 15 -19.16 -3.44 1.26
N SER A 16 -18.72 -4.70 1.33
CA SER A 16 -17.39 -5.12 0.88
C SER A 16 -17.22 -5.00 -0.63
N ALA A 17 -18.23 -5.35 -1.42
CA ALA A 17 -18.24 -5.16 -2.86
C ALA A 17 -18.16 -3.69 -3.25
N ILE A 18 -18.92 -2.81 -2.58
CA ILE A 18 -18.85 -1.36 -2.78
C ILE A 18 -17.45 -0.85 -2.42
N ALA A 19 -16.90 -1.25 -1.27
CA ALA A 19 -15.56 -0.87 -0.86
C ALA A 19 -14.49 -1.33 -1.87
N PHE A 20 -14.62 -2.56 -2.40
CA PHE A 20 -13.77 -3.10 -3.46
C PHE A 20 -13.87 -2.28 -4.76
N MET A 21 -15.08 -1.90 -5.17
CA MET A 21 -15.29 -1.09 -6.38
C MET A 21 -14.70 0.32 -6.23
N LEU A 22 -14.82 0.92 -5.04
CA LEU A 22 -14.22 2.23 -4.75
C LEU A 22 -12.69 2.15 -4.66
N ARG A 23 -12.16 1.08 -4.06
CA ARG A 23 -10.72 0.83 -3.91
C ARG A 23 -10.41 -0.66 -4.13
N PRO A 24 -9.98 -1.04 -5.34
CA PRO A 24 -9.61 -2.43 -5.65
C PRO A 24 -8.49 -3.00 -4.75
N GLN A 25 -7.74 -2.11 -4.09
CA GLN A 25 -6.72 -2.42 -3.09
C GLN A 25 -7.29 -3.22 -1.89
N ALA A 26 -8.59 -3.08 -1.60
CA ALA A 26 -9.30 -3.85 -0.58
C ALA A 26 -9.28 -5.37 -0.85
N ALA A 27 -9.04 -5.80 -2.10
CA ALA A 27 -8.88 -7.22 -2.44
C ALA A 27 -7.81 -7.91 -1.58
N VAL A 28 -6.66 -7.26 -1.39
CA VAL A 28 -5.55 -7.83 -0.59
C VAL A 28 -5.99 -8.01 0.86
N PHE A 29 -6.76 -7.06 1.40
CA PHE A 29 -7.34 -7.19 2.73
C PHE A 29 -8.30 -8.38 2.83
N TYR A 30 -9.22 -8.55 1.86
CA TYR A 30 -10.14 -9.70 1.88
C TYR A 30 -9.43 -11.04 1.80
N VAL A 31 -8.34 -11.13 1.02
CA VAL A 31 -7.48 -12.32 0.99
C VAL A 31 -6.89 -12.60 2.36
N PHE A 32 -6.35 -11.60 3.06
CA PHE A 32 -5.83 -11.80 4.41
C PHE A 32 -6.89 -12.19 5.44
N VAL A 33 -8.08 -11.59 5.37
CA VAL A 33 -9.21 -11.97 6.23
C VAL A 33 -9.58 -13.44 6.00
N LEU A 34 -9.63 -13.88 4.73
CA LEU A 34 -9.89 -15.28 4.39
C LEU A 34 -8.79 -16.21 4.93
N LEU A 35 -7.52 -15.81 4.84
CA LEU A 35 -6.40 -16.58 5.39
C LEU A 35 -6.47 -16.66 6.93
N ILE A 36 -6.77 -15.56 7.62
CA ILE A 36 -6.97 -15.54 9.08
C ILE A 36 -8.13 -16.45 9.47
N TRP A 37 -9.23 -16.40 8.73
CA TRP A 37 -10.36 -17.30 8.93
C TRP A 37 -9.96 -18.76 8.74
N LEU A 38 -9.22 -19.09 7.67
CA LEU A 38 -8.78 -20.45 7.37
C LEU A 38 -7.90 -21.02 8.49
N VAL A 39 -6.98 -20.22 9.03
CA VAL A 39 -6.13 -20.59 10.18
C VAL A 39 -6.96 -20.84 11.45
N ASN A 40 -8.12 -20.19 11.56
CA ASN A 40 -9.02 -20.25 12.70
C ASN A 40 -10.31 -21.05 12.46
N VAL A 41 -10.41 -21.80 11.37
CA VAL A 41 -11.65 -22.47 10.94
C VAL A 41 -12.23 -23.38 12.04
N ARG A 42 -11.36 -24.07 12.78
CA ARG A 42 -11.75 -24.95 13.90
C ARG A 42 -12.27 -24.21 15.13
N ARG A 43 -11.88 -22.94 15.32
CA ARG A 43 -12.34 -22.10 16.44
C ARG A 43 -13.55 -21.25 16.07
N LEU A 44 -13.69 -20.92 14.80
CA LEU A 44 -14.79 -20.11 14.26
C LEU A 44 -15.88 -20.98 13.61
N GLN A 45 -16.27 -22.08 14.28
CA GLN A 45 -17.27 -23.04 13.76
C GLN A 45 -18.66 -22.43 13.56
N HIS A 46 -18.94 -21.26 14.16
CA HIS A 46 -20.17 -20.51 13.93
C HIS A 46 -20.25 -19.91 12.51
N ILE A 47 -19.13 -19.83 11.79
CA ILE A 47 -19.09 -19.37 10.40
C ILE A 47 -19.50 -20.52 9.48
N LYS A 48 -20.79 -20.55 9.16
CA LYS A 48 -21.38 -21.48 8.19
C LYS A 48 -21.06 -21.08 6.74
N TRP A 49 -21.16 -22.04 5.82
CA TRP A 49 -20.87 -21.83 4.38
C TRP A 49 -21.68 -20.68 3.77
N HIS A 50 -22.93 -20.48 4.20
CA HIS A 50 -23.78 -19.41 3.69
C HIS A 50 -23.27 -18.01 4.05
N HIS A 51 -22.49 -17.86 5.13
CA HIS A 51 -21.84 -16.58 5.45
C HIS A 51 -20.71 -16.29 4.46
N ILE A 52 -19.94 -17.32 4.09
CA ILE A 52 -18.86 -17.22 3.11
C ILE A 52 -19.45 -16.86 1.75
N VAL A 53 -20.53 -17.53 1.35
CA VAL A 53 -21.25 -17.22 0.10
C VAL A 53 -21.86 -15.82 0.15
N GLY A 54 -22.51 -15.44 1.25
CA GLY A 54 -23.12 -14.11 1.38
C GLY A 54 -22.12 -12.95 1.30
N VAL A 55 -20.87 -13.15 1.74
CA VAL A 55 -19.79 -12.16 1.59
C VAL A 55 -19.09 -12.29 0.24
N GLY A 56 -18.81 -13.51 -0.20
CA GLY A 56 -18.02 -13.81 -1.39
C GLY A 56 -18.77 -13.55 -2.70
N ALA A 57 -20.06 -13.85 -2.78
CA ALA A 57 -20.82 -13.69 -4.02
C ALA A 57 -20.88 -12.22 -4.50
N PRO A 58 -21.21 -11.22 -3.66
CA PRO A 58 -21.15 -9.81 -4.08
C PRO A 58 -19.76 -9.37 -4.54
N LEU A 59 -18.69 -9.83 -3.88
CA LEU A 59 -17.30 -9.53 -4.26
C LEU A 59 -16.94 -10.12 -5.62
N VAL A 60 -17.28 -11.39 -5.86
CA VAL A 60 -17.02 -12.07 -7.14
C VAL A 60 -17.82 -11.44 -8.27
N LEU A 61 -19.09 -11.07 -8.03
CA LEU A 61 -19.90 -10.35 -9.00
C LEU A 61 -19.32 -8.97 -9.33
N ALA A 62 -18.90 -8.20 -8.31
CA ALA A 62 -18.27 -6.90 -8.52
C ALA A 62 -16.94 -7.01 -9.28
N LEU A 63 -16.13 -8.03 -8.99
CA LEU A 63 -14.90 -8.33 -9.73
C LEU A 63 -15.22 -8.70 -11.19
N GLY A 64 -16.17 -9.62 -11.41
CA GLY A 64 -16.59 -10.06 -12.73
C GLY A 64 -17.10 -8.90 -13.58
N PHE A 65 -17.97 -8.05 -13.01
CA PHE A 65 -18.46 -6.84 -13.68
C PHE A 65 -17.32 -5.87 -14.01
N SER A 66 -16.38 -5.67 -13.08
CA SER A 66 -15.24 -4.78 -13.30
C SER A 66 -14.31 -5.29 -14.40
N LEU A 67 -14.02 -6.60 -14.45
CA LEU A 67 -13.23 -7.23 -15.50
C LEU A 67 -13.93 -7.18 -16.86
N TRP A 68 -15.24 -7.47 -16.90
CA TRP A 68 -16.03 -7.37 -18.11
C TRP A 68 -16.07 -5.95 -18.66
N ARG A 69 -16.37 -4.95 -17.81
CA ARG A 69 -16.38 -3.54 -18.20
C ARG A 69 -15.01 -3.08 -18.67
N PHE A 70 -13.94 -3.52 -18.00
CA PHE A 70 -12.57 -3.23 -18.42
C PHE A 70 -12.32 -3.79 -19.83
N HIS A 71 -12.65 -5.06 -20.06
CA HIS A 71 -12.50 -5.71 -21.36
C HIS A 71 -13.30 -4.99 -22.45
N TYR A 72 -14.55 -4.62 -22.16
CA TYR A 72 -15.43 -3.89 -23.08
C TYR A 72 -14.81 -2.56 -23.56
N HIS A 73 -14.15 -1.81 -22.67
CA HIS A 73 -13.57 -0.50 -23.03
C HIS A 73 -12.15 -0.58 -23.60
N THR A 74 -11.39 -1.63 -23.29
CA THR A 74 -9.96 -1.73 -23.65
C THR A 74 -9.68 -2.74 -24.75
N GLY A 75 -10.62 -3.64 -25.03
CA GLY A 75 -10.50 -4.68 -26.06
C GLY A 75 -9.64 -5.88 -25.65
N TYR A 76 -9.09 -5.93 -24.43
CA TYR A 76 -8.29 -7.07 -23.94
C TYR A 76 -8.66 -7.46 -22.50
N TRP A 77 -8.40 -8.72 -22.13
CA TRP A 77 -8.59 -9.18 -20.76
C TRP A 77 -7.36 -8.78 -19.93
N GLY A 78 -7.51 -7.75 -19.11
CA GLY A 78 -6.46 -7.19 -18.27
C GLY A 78 -6.80 -7.14 -16.79
N GLY A 79 -6.06 -6.32 -16.04
CA GLY A 79 -6.41 -5.99 -14.66
C GLY A 79 -7.64 -5.08 -14.58
N ILE A 80 -8.01 -4.66 -13.38
CA ILE A 80 -9.22 -3.83 -13.14
C ILE A 80 -8.98 -2.34 -13.50
N ALA A 81 -7.73 -1.91 -13.69
CA ALA A 81 -7.39 -0.52 -13.97
C ALA A 81 -6.14 -0.38 -14.85
N GLU A 82 -6.21 0.44 -15.90
CA GLU A 82 -5.07 0.71 -16.80
C GLU A 82 -3.91 1.40 -16.07
N ASN A 83 -4.25 2.32 -15.16
CA ASN A 83 -3.29 3.08 -14.35
C ASN A 83 -2.37 2.18 -13.49
N ALA A 84 -2.78 0.94 -13.22
CA ALA A 84 -1.99 -0.02 -12.47
C ALA A 84 -0.67 -0.34 -13.19
N ASN A 85 -0.70 -0.52 -14.52
CA ASN A 85 0.49 -0.84 -15.30
C ASN A 85 1.49 0.31 -15.34
N MET A 86 1.00 1.52 -15.50
CA MET A 86 1.82 2.72 -15.52
C MET A 86 2.47 2.97 -14.15
N ASN A 87 1.70 2.90 -13.06
CA ASN A 87 2.24 3.05 -11.70
C ASN A 87 3.23 1.96 -11.33
N LEU A 88 2.97 0.72 -11.75
CA LEU A 88 3.90 -0.38 -11.55
C LEU A 88 5.20 -0.14 -12.33
N THR A 89 5.12 0.31 -13.59
CA THR A 89 6.31 0.61 -14.39
C THR A 89 7.13 1.72 -13.76
N ALA A 90 6.49 2.82 -13.37
CA ALA A 90 7.14 3.96 -12.72
C ALA A 90 7.94 3.54 -11.48
N GLY A 91 7.37 2.66 -10.67
CA GLY A 91 8.04 2.15 -9.49
C GLY A 91 9.07 1.05 -9.70
N ARG A 92 8.88 0.19 -10.70
CA ARG A 92 9.84 -0.89 -11.00
C ARG A 92 11.03 -0.39 -11.81
N CYS A 93 10.90 0.78 -12.43
CA CYS A 93 11.98 1.45 -13.13
C CYS A 93 12.51 2.66 -12.37
N HIS A 94 11.93 3.02 -11.22
CA HIS A 94 12.33 4.19 -10.41
C HIS A 94 12.40 5.50 -11.22
N ASN A 95 11.51 5.67 -12.20
CA ASN A 95 11.45 6.89 -13.03
C ASN A 95 10.39 7.88 -12.52
N ILE A 96 10.69 9.17 -12.67
CA ILE A 96 9.82 10.28 -12.24
C ILE A 96 8.71 10.53 -13.26
N ASN A 97 9.05 10.50 -14.54
CA ASN A 97 8.12 10.79 -15.63
C ASN A 97 7.97 9.58 -16.56
N THR A 98 6.75 9.33 -17.02
CA THR A 98 6.46 8.45 -18.14
C THR A 98 5.79 9.28 -19.22
N GLN A 99 6.37 9.29 -20.42
CA GLN A 99 5.88 10.06 -21.57
C GLN A 99 5.56 9.13 -22.74
N ALA A 100 4.36 9.27 -23.27
CA ALA A 100 3.91 8.55 -24.45
C ALA A 100 3.68 9.55 -25.61
N TYR A 101 4.19 9.20 -26.78
CA TYR A 101 4.09 9.97 -28.01
C TYR A 101 3.24 9.24 -29.05
N ARG A 102 2.56 9.98 -29.93
CA ARG A 102 1.70 9.36 -30.95
C ARG A 102 2.53 8.77 -32.08
N THR A 103 3.66 9.40 -32.40
CA THR A 103 4.51 9.00 -33.52
C THR A 103 5.99 9.01 -33.16
N GLU A 104 6.77 8.22 -33.90
CA GLU A 104 8.23 8.16 -33.82
C GLU A 104 8.87 9.53 -34.06
N ARG A 105 8.31 10.33 -34.97
CA ARG A 105 8.80 11.67 -35.30
C ARG A 105 8.66 12.63 -34.10
N GLU A 106 7.53 12.59 -33.41
CA GLU A 106 7.31 13.39 -32.19
C GLU A 106 8.29 12.98 -31.10
N TRP A 107 8.43 11.67 -30.85
CA TRP A 107 9.34 11.13 -29.86
C TRP A 107 10.80 11.57 -30.12
N ARG A 108 11.33 11.36 -31.33
CA ARG A 108 12.69 11.78 -31.70
C ARG A 108 12.90 13.29 -31.65
N THR A 109 11.85 14.07 -31.89
CA THR A 109 11.94 15.54 -31.79
C THR A 109 12.00 15.97 -30.34
N ALA A 110 11.19 15.37 -29.47
CA ALA A 110 11.23 15.61 -28.04
C ALA A 110 12.56 15.13 -27.42
N GLU A 111 13.08 13.97 -27.84
CA GLU A 111 14.37 13.45 -27.38
C GLU A 111 15.53 14.38 -27.74
N ARG A 112 15.58 14.87 -29.00
CA ARG A 112 16.61 15.82 -29.45
C ARG A 112 16.58 17.15 -28.70
N LYS A 113 15.40 17.60 -28.25
CA LYS A 113 15.21 18.86 -27.52
C LYS A 113 15.23 18.68 -26.00
N ASP A 114 15.42 17.46 -25.52
CA ASP A 114 15.17 17.03 -24.14
C ASP A 114 13.85 17.56 -23.55
N ASP A 115 12.80 17.57 -24.36
CA ASP A 115 11.52 18.17 -24.00
C ASP A 115 10.69 17.24 -23.09
N GLN A 116 10.59 17.63 -21.82
CA GLN A 116 9.79 16.92 -20.81
C GLN A 116 8.32 17.36 -20.76
N THR A 117 7.89 18.29 -21.62
CA THR A 117 6.53 18.86 -21.60
C THR A 117 5.64 18.31 -22.71
N ASN A 118 6.22 17.88 -23.83
CA ASN A 118 5.49 17.28 -24.94
C ASN A 118 5.02 15.84 -24.68
N GLY A 119 3.95 15.45 -25.38
CA GLY A 119 3.33 14.12 -25.29
C GLY A 119 2.36 13.96 -24.11
N ARG A 120 1.72 12.79 -24.00
CA ARG A 120 0.93 12.47 -22.82
C ARG A 120 1.89 12.08 -21.71
N ARG A 121 1.84 12.80 -20.58
CA ARG A 121 2.79 12.63 -19.48
C ARG A 121 2.07 12.26 -18.19
N VAL A 122 2.66 11.32 -17.47
CA VAL A 122 2.36 11.11 -16.05
C VAL A 122 3.63 11.25 -15.23
N THR A 123 3.55 12.05 -14.19
CA THR A 123 4.64 12.37 -13.28
C THR A 123 4.27 11.87 -11.90
N LEU A 124 5.24 11.33 -11.16
CA LEU A 124 5.11 10.97 -9.76
C LEU A 124 5.71 12.07 -8.87
N PRO A 125 4.90 12.96 -8.25
CA PRO A 125 5.42 14.07 -7.45
C PRO A 125 6.29 13.59 -6.29
N GLY A 126 5.92 12.50 -5.62
CA GLY A 126 6.70 11.93 -4.52
C GLY A 126 8.12 11.53 -4.92
N PHE A 127 8.32 11.00 -6.14
CA PHE A 127 9.65 10.63 -6.62
C PHE A 127 10.50 11.86 -6.94
N ARG A 128 9.87 12.94 -7.41
CA ARG A 128 10.55 14.23 -7.59
C ARG A 128 11.01 14.80 -6.25
N THR A 129 10.15 14.75 -5.23
CA THR A 129 10.52 15.15 -3.87
C THR A 129 11.68 14.29 -3.36
N LEU A 130 11.62 12.98 -3.58
CA LEU A 130 12.68 12.06 -3.18
C LEU A 130 14.03 12.42 -3.83
N LYS A 131 14.05 12.65 -5.14
CA LYS A 131 15.27 13.06 -5.86
C LYS A 131 15.87 14.36 -5.31
N ASN A 132 15.02 15.32 -4.95
CA ASN A 132 15.46 16.63 -4.48
C ASN A 132 15.95 16.61 -3.03
N TRP A 133 15.40 15.73 -2.18
CA TRP A 133 15.63 15.74 -0.73
C TRP A 133 16.59 14.66 -0.25
N VAL A 134 16.67 13.54 -0.96
CA VAL A 134 17.48 12.39 -0.56
C VAL A 134 18.75 12.36 -1.42
N PRO A 135 19.94 12.47 -0.82
CA PRO A 135 21.18 12.50 -1.57
C PRO A 135 21.47 11.15 -2.25
N GLU A 136 22.15 11.16 -3.39
CA GLU A 136 22.33 9.98 -4.26
C GLU A 136 23.03 8.79 -3.59
N TRP A 137 23.90 9.06 -2.62
CA TRP A 137 24.61 8.03 -1.84
C TRP A 137 23.68 7.27 -0.88
N SER A 138 22.51 7.83 -0.54
CA SER A 138 21.58 7.22 0.40
C SER A 138 20.99 5.92 -0.16
N PRO A 139 20.78 4.89 0.68
CA PRO A 139 20.03 3.69 0.25
C PRO A 139 18.58 4.01 -0.13
N LEU A 140 18.05 5.16 0.29
CA LEU A 140 16.70 5.64 -0.05
C LEU A 140 16.66 6.50 -1.31
N ALA A 141 17.80 6.75 -1.96
CA ALA A 141 17.85 7.58 -3.15
C ALA A 141 17.06 6.96 -4.30
N LEU A 142 16.51 7.83 -5.14
CA LEU A 142 15.95 7.43 -6.43
C LEU A 142 17.10 6.98 -7.33
N ARG A 143 17.01 5.76 -7.88
CA ARG A 143 18.02 5.25 -8.82
C ARG A 143 17.30 4.68 -10.03
N PRO A 144 17.08 5.47 -11.09
CA PRO A 144 16.39 5.01 -12.27
C PRO A 144 17.07 3.77 -12.87
N ALA A 145 16.27 2.75 -13.18
CA ALA A 145 16.75 1.49 -13.76
C ALA A 145 17.24 1.67 -15.20
N LEU A 146 16.59 2.58 -15.93
CA LEU A 146 16.96 2.99 -17.28
C LEU A 146 17.56 4.40 -17.21
N LYS A 147 18.46 4.74 -18.14
CA LYS A 147 19.14 6.03 -18.13
C LYS A 147 18.13 7.19 -18.10
N GLY A 148 18.25 8.04 -17.08
CA GLY A 148 17.45 9.26 -16.91
C GLY A 148 16.17 9.08 -16.09
N ASP A 149 15.57 10.19 -15.69
CA ASP A 149 14.37 10.19 -14.84
C ASP A 149 13.06 9.99 -15.62
N SER A 150 13.14 9.92 -16.94
CA SER A 150 11.97 9.92 -17.83
C SER A 150 12.04 8.72 -18.76
N ILE A 151 10.97 7.91 -18.77
CA ILE A 151 10.78 6.86 -19.77
C ILE A 151 9.92 7.42 -20.88
N ARG A 152 10.43 7.37 -22.12
CA ARG A 152 9.79 7.88 -23.33
C ARG A 152 9.52 6.72 -24.28
N PHE A 153 8.32 6.64 -24.85
CA PHE A 153 7.98 5.63 -25.85
C PHE A 153 6.88 6.11 -26.81
N VAL A 154 6.76 5.43 -27.95
CA VAL A 154 5.68 5.66 -28.93
C VAL A 154 4.54 4.68 -28.64
N GLY A 155 3.31 5.17 -28.58
CA GLY A 155 2.11 4.36 -28.37
C GLY A 155 1.14 4.94 -27.35
N TYR A 156 0.19 4.09 -26.92
CA TYR A 156 -0.78 4.47 -25.89
C TYR A 156 -0.15 4.40 -24.50
N ILE A 157 -0.34 5.45 -23.67
CA ILE A 157 0.25 5.51 -22.33
C ILE A 157 -0.24 4.41 -21.37
N GLY A 158 -1.41 3.82 -21.64
CA GLY A 158 -1.97 2.74 -20.82
C GLY A 158 -1.66 1.35 -21.36
N ASP A 159 -0.88 1.22 -22.44
CA ASP A 159 -0.65 -0.05 -23.13
C ASP A 159 0.06 -1.06 -22.21
N PRO A 160 -0.59 -2.20 -21.88
CA PRO A 160 -0.04 -3.17 -20.94
C PRO A 160 1.20 -3.88 -21.49
N PHE A 161 1.31 -4.06 -22.81
CA PHE A 161 2.40 -4.79 -23.45
C PHE A 161 3.66 -3.92 -23.48
N ILE A 162 3.53 -2.65 -23.88
CA ILE A 162 4.64 -1.69 -23.82
C ILE A 162 5.17 -1.58 -22.38
N HIS A 163 4.27 -1.46 -21.40
CA HIS A 163 4.66 -1.41 -19.99
C HIS A 163 5.30 -2.71 -19.50
N LYS A 164 4.84 -3.87 -19.95
CA LYS A 164 5.45 -5.16 -19.63
C LYS A 164 6.88 -5.24 -20.17
N ASP A 165 7.11 -4.79 -21.40
CA ASP A 165 8.43 -4.81 -22.04
C ASP A 165 9.41 -3.84 -21.37
N ILE A 166 8.94 -2.64 -21.02
CA ILE A 166 9.74 -1.68 -20.25
C ILE A 166 10.12 -2.28 -18.89
N ARG A 167 9.17 -2.88 -18.16
CA ARG A 167 9.45 -3.52 -16.87
C ARG A 167 10.44 -4.67 -17.01
N ALA A 168 10.34 -5.49 -18.05
CA ALA A 168 11.29 -6.57 -18.31
C ALA A 168 12.72 -6.03 -18.46
N LYS A 169 12.89 -4.92 -19.18
CA LYS A 169 14.19 -4.23 -19.30
C LYS A 169 14.68 -3.70 -17.95
N CYS A 170 13.80 -3.09 -17.15
CA CYS A 170 14.16 -2.62 -15.81
C CYS A 170 14.57 -3.76 -14.88
N TYR A 171 13.84 -4.88 -14.90
CA TYR A 171 14.19 -6.07 -14.12
C TYR A 171 15.53 -6.66 -14.52
N ALA A 172 15.80 -6.74 -15.82
CA ALA A 172 17.09 -7.20 -16.34
C ALA A 172 18.23 -6.27 -15.93
N ALA A 173 18.02 -4.95 -15.92
CA ALA A 173 19.03 -3.96 -15.57
C ALA A 173 19.36 -3.94 -14.06
N THR A 174 18.38 -4.18 -13.18
CA THR A 174 18.56 -3.97 -11.74
C THR A 174 18.73 -5.25 -10.93
N GLY A 175 18.20 -6.38 -11.41
CA GLY A 175 18.12 -7.62 -10.65
C GLY A 175 17.14 -7.57 -9.46
N LEU A 176 17.02 -8.70 -8.74
CA LEU A 176 16.01 -8.89 -7.69
C LEU A 176 16.22 -7.99 -6.47
N LEU A 177 17.47 -7.87 -6.00
CA LEU A 177 17.79 -7.13 -4.77
C LEU A 177 17.41 -5.65 -4.89
N GLU A 178 17.71 -5.05 -6.03
CA GLU A 178 17.38 -3.65 -6.29
C GLU A 178 15.87 -3.44 -6.46
N GLN A 179 15.13 -4.42 -6.99
CA GLN A 179 13.66 -4.36 -7.02
C GLN A 179 13.03 -4.45 -5.62
N VAL A 180 13.64 -5.21 -4.71
CA VAL A 180 13.26 -5.21 -3.30
C VAL A 180 13.55 -3.85 -2.68
N ARG A 181 14.73 -3.28 -2.96
CA ARG A 181 15.07 -1.91 -2.54
C ARG A 181 14.07 -0.88 -3.05
N TYR A 182 13.68 -0.95 -4.32
CA TYR A 182 12.69 -0.05 -4.90
C TYR A 182 11.34 -0.09 -4.17
N SER A 183 10.91 -1.30 -3.82
CA SER A 183 9.69 -1.52 -3.03
C SER A 183 9.81 -0.89 -1.64
N PHE A 184 10.95 -1.09 -0.98
CA PHE A 184 11.26 -0.50 0.33
C PHE A 184 11.31 1.03 0.28
N VAL A 185 12.00 1.60 -0.71
CA VAL A 185 12.10 3.05 -0.93
C VAL A 185 10.72 3.67 -1.07
N ASN A 186 9.80 3.04 -1.80
CA ASN A 186 8.45 3.57 -1.96
C ASN A 186 7.60 3.47 -0.69
N MET A 187 7.78 2.42 0.09
CA MET A 187 7.15 2.32 1.41
C MET A 187 7.65 3.44 2.33
N MET A 188 8.97 3.65 2.37
CA MET A 188 9.60 4.73 3.14
C MET A 188 9.18 6.11 2.65
N LEU A 189 9.09 6.31 1.34
CA LEU A 189 8.57 7.53 0.73
C LEU A 189 7.18 7.85 1.28
N GLN A 190 6.28 6.87 1.36
CA GLN A 190 4.92 7.09 1.83
C GLN A 190 4.81 7.42 3.32
N TRP A 191 5.71 6.90 4.17
CA TRP A 191 5.72 7.23 5.59
C TRP A 191 6.39 8.58 5.89
N PHE A 192 7.54 8.83 5.26
CA PHE A 192 8.44 9.89 5.71
C PHE A 192 8.48 11.12 4.79
N VAL A 193 8.18 10.96 3.50
CA VAL A 193 8.41 12.02 2.49
C VAL A 193 7.11 12.51 1.87
N ALA A 194 6.16 11.62 1.61
CA ALA A 194 4.86 11.98 1.07
C ALA A 194 4.10 12.82 2.09
N GLY A 195 3.85 14.08 1.73
CA GLY A 195 3.02 14.95 2.56
C GLY A 195 1.55 14.52 2.50
N GLN A 196 0.77 14.98 3.48
CA GLN A 196 -0.64 14.62 3.56
C GLN A 196 -1.44 15.34 2.47
N TRP A 197 -2.30 14.57 1.80
CA TRP A 197 -3.29 15.10 0.88
C TRP A 197 -4.62 15.20 1.63
N PRO A 198 -5.40 16.29 1.47
CA PRO A 198 -5.27 17.37 0.47
C PRO A 198 -4.38 18.55 0.89
N GLU A 199 -3.79 18.56 2.07
CA GLU A 199 -3.12 19.74 2.63
C GLU A 199 -1.87 20.17 1.85
N THR A 200 -1.23 19.24 1.15
CA THR A 200 -0.13 19.52 0.21
C THR A 200 -0.59 20.08 -1.14
N SER A 201 -1.90 20.17 -1.39
CA SER A 201 -2.44 20.82 -2.58
C SER A 201 -2.47 22.35 -2.42
N LYS A 202 -2.56 23.08 -3.55
CA LYS A 202 -2.50 24.55 -3.56
C LYS A 202 -3.64 25.14 -2.72
N GLY A 203 -3.31 26.09 -1.83
CA GLY A 203 -4.30 26.88 -1.06
C GLY A 203 -4.45 26.50 0.41
N HIS A 204 -3.79 25.45 0.89
CA HIS A 204 -4.00 24.89 2.24
C HIS A 204 -2.87 25.18 3.25
N LYS A 205 -2.25 26.37 3.19
CA LYS A 205 -1.06 26.70 4.01
C LYS A 205 -1.28 26.56 5.52
N HIS A 206 -2.46 26.92 6.03
CA HIS A 206 -2.74 26.88 7.47
C HIS A 206 -2.96 25.46 8.00
N THR A 207 -3.67 24.61 7.25
CA THR A 207 -3.90 23.21 7.63
C THR A 207 -2.66 22.35 7.43
N LEU A 208 -1.73 22.77 6.55
CA LEU A 208 -0.46 22.10 6.32
C LEU A 208 0.40 22.01 7.59
N VAL A 209 0.42 23.06 8.42
CA VAL A 209 1.20 23.05 9.68
C VAL A 209 0.67 21.98 10.63
N VAL A 210 -0.64 21.89 10.79
CA VAL A 210 -1.29 20.89 11.64
C VAL A 210 -1.02 19.48 11.11
N ALA A 211 -1.14 19.28 9.80
CA ALA A 211 -0.86 18.02 9.13
C ALA A 211 0.61 17.59 9.29
N GLU A 212 1.56 18.53 9.22
CA GLU A 212 2.98 18.25 9.44
C GLU A 212 3.27 17.88 10.90
N VAL A 213 2.73 18.63 11.87
CA VAL A 213 2.86 18.27 13.30
C VAL A 213 2.30 16.87 13.56
N TYR A 214 1.11 16.58 13.03
CA TYR A 214 0.51 15.27 13.13
C TYR A 214 1.38 14.18 12.49
N ARG A 215 1.95 14.44 11.31
CA ARG A 215 2.89 13.53 10.64
C ARG A 215 4.11 13.23 11.51
N TYR A 216 4.75 14.25 12.06
CA TYR A 216 5.92 14.05 12.93
C TYR A 216 5.57 13.28 14.19
N PHE A 217 4.45 13.63 14.84
CA PHE A 217 3.94 12.89 15.99
C PHE A 217 3.69 11.42 15.64
N PHE A 218 2.96 11.16 14.56
CA PHE A 218 2.63 9.80 14.13
C PHE A 218 3.90 8.98 13.83
N ASN A 219 4.83 9.53 13.05
CA ASN A 219 6.07 8.84 12.70
C ASN A 219 6.96 8.54 13.91
N THR A 220 6.96 9.42 14.91
CA THR A 220 7.82 9.29 16.09
C THR A 220 7.20 8.40 17.16
N VAL A 221 5.90 8.56 17.43
CA VAL A 221 5.20 7.96 18.58
C VAL A 221 4.38 6.74 18.19
N VAL A 222 3.78 6.72 16.99
CA VAL A 222 2.80 5.70 16.61
C VAL A 222 3.41 4.63 15.70
N LEU A 223 4.22 5.02 14.71
CA LEU A 223 4.70 4.12 13.68
C LEU A 223 5.43 2.89 14.25
N LEU A 224 6.52 3.08 15.00
CA LEU A 224 7.31 1.95 15.52
C LEU A 224 6.48 1.05 16.46
N PRO A 225 5.73 1.57 17.46
CA PRO A 225 4.87 0.71 18.27
C PRO A 225 3.79 0.00 17.45
N SER A 226 3.23 0.65 16.42
CA SER A 226 2.23 -0.01 15.56
C SER A 226 2.79 -1.21 14.81
N LEU A 227 4.04 -1.13 14.32
CA LEU A 227 4.70 -2.23 13.63
C LEU A 227 4.99 -3.40 14.59
N VAL A 228 5.36 -3.10 15.83
CA VAL A 228 5.45 -4.12 16.90
C VAL A 228 4.08 -4.73 17.17
N GLY A 229 3.03 -3.90 17.22
CA GLY A 229 1.64 -4.33 17.40
C GLY A 229 1.15 -5.25 16.30
N VAL A 230 1.49 -4.99 15.03
CA VAL A 230 1.25 -5.90 13.90
C VAL A 230 1.87 -7.27 14.17
N GLY A 231 3.16 -7.29 14.53
CA GLY A 231 3.88 -8.54 14.79
C GLY A 231 3.25 -9.34 15.94
N LEU A 232 2.89 -8.68 17.03
CA LEU A 232 2.22 -9.30 18.19
C LEU A 232 0.83 -9.82 17.85
N ALA A 233 0.02 -9.02 17.14
CA ALA A 233 -1.33 -9.39 16.74
C ALA A 233 -1.34 -10.58 15.77
N LEU A 234 -0.42 -10.62 14.81
CA LEU A 234 -0.29 -11.75 13.87
C LEU A 234 0.25 -13.00 14.57
N ARG A 235 1.20 -12.87 15.49
CA ARG A 235 1.64 -13.99 16.34
C ARG A 235 0.48 -14.54 17.19
N GLY A 236 -0.40 -13.64 17.62
CA GLY A 236 -1.62 -13.93 18.36
C GLY A 236 -2.83 -14.31 17.50
N VAL A 237 -2.68 -14.60 16.20
CA VAL A 237 -3.82 -14.78 15.26
C VAL A 237 -4.86 -15.79 15.72
N ARG A 238 -4.48 -16.79 16.52
CA ARG A 238 -5.40 -17.77 17.10
C ARG A 238 -6.10 -17.32 18.38
N ARG A 239 -5.47 -16.42 19.14
CA ARG A 239 -5.98 -15.92 20.42
C ARG A 239 -6.91 -14.74 20.20
N ASP A 240 -6.47 -13.76 19.42
CA ASP A 240 -7.18 -12.49 19.18
C ASP A 240 -7.36 -12.24 17.68
N PRO A 241 -8.23 -12.99 16.99
CA PRO A 241 -8.40 -12.86 15.54
C PRO A 241 -8.85 -11.47 15.11
N ALA A 242 -9.56 -10.72 15.97
CA ALA A 242 -9.95 -9.34 15.70
C ALA A 242 -8.73 -8.40 15.54
N LEU A 243 -7.73 -8.51 16.42
CA LEU A 243 -6.49 -7.74 16.30
C LEU A 243 -5.69 -8.18 15.08
N ALA A 244 -5.69 -9.47 14.74
CA ALA A 244 -5.04 -9.96 13.53
C ALA A 244 -5.68 -9.40 12.26
N VAL A 245 -7.01 -9.21 12.23
CA VAL A 245 -7.70 -8.54 11.11
C VAL A 245 -7.26 -7.07 10.98
N LEU A 246 -7.14 -6.34 12.09
CA LEU A 246 -6.58 -4.98 12.08
C LEU A 246 -5.14 -4.95 11.57
N ALA A 247 -4.30 -5.89 12.02
CA ALA A 247 -2.94 -6.04 11.53
C ALA A 247 -2.89 -6.36 10.03
N ALA A 248 -3.82 -7.19 9.54
CA ALA A 248 -3.96 -7.51 8.12
C ALA A 248 -4.32 -6.28 7.26
N CYS A 249 -5.11 -5.33 7.77
CA CYS A 249 -5.33 -4.05 7.08
C CYS A 249 -4.01 -3.34 6.81
N LEU A 250 -3.17 -3.20 7.85
CA LEU A 250 -1.91 -2.46 7.73
C LEU A 250 -0.88 -3.21 6.88
N VAL A 251 -0.79 -4.54 7.02
CA VAL A 251 0.06 -5.39 6.17
C VAL A 251 -0.38 -5.34 4.71
N GLY A 252 -1.69 -5.42 4.44
CA GLY A 252 -2.22 -5.26 3.09
C GLY A 252 -1.87 -3.91 2.49
N ALA A 253 -2.02 -2.83 3.27
CA ALA A 253 -1.62 -1.49 2.85
C ALA A 253 -0.10 -1.40 2.56
N MET A 254 0.75 -2.00 3.42
CA MET A 254 2.22 -2.07 3.20
C MET A 254 2.59 -2.85 1.94
N ILE A 255 1.94 -3.97 1.67
CA ILE A 255 2.17 -4.75 0.45
C ILE A 255 1.74 -3.97 -0.79
N ILE A 256 0.56 -3.37 -0.75
CA ILE A 256 0.08 -2.53 -1.86
C ILE A 256 1.01 -1.33 -2.06
N ALA A 257 1.50 -0.70 -0.99
CA ALA A 257 2.49 0.37 -1.09
C ALA A 257 3.83 -0.14 -1.64
N ALA A 258 4.28 -1.33 -1.28
CA ALA A 258 5.50 -1.91 -1.84
C ALA A 258 5.38 -2.25 -3.34
N ILE A 259 4.16 -2.49 -3.84
CA ILE A 259 3.90 -2.91 -5.22
C ILE A 259 3.48 -1.77 -6.13
N PHE A 260 2.59 -0.90 -5.65
CA PHE A 260 2.02 0.20 -6.40
C PHE A 260 2.56 1.53 -5.89
N PHE A 261 2.94 2.38 -6.83
CA PHE A 261 3.65 3.63 -6.58
C PHE A 261 2.72 4.82 -6.86
N GLY A 262 3.06 6.00 -6.35
CA GLY A 262 2.43 7.26 -6.78
C GLY A 262 1.21 7.79 -6.01
N ASP A 263 0.82 7.20 -4.87
CA ASP A 263 -0.28 7.72 -4.03
C ASP A 263 0.06 7.45 -2.55
N PRO A 264 -0.16 8.40 -1.61
CA PRO A 264 -0.08 8.12 -0.16
C PRO A 264 -1.13 7.09 0.26
N ARG A 265 -0.76 5.80 0.24
CA ARG A 265 -1.63 4.67 0.60
C ARG A 265 -1.48 4.24 2.04
N LEU A 266 -0.38 4.58 2.70
CA LEU A 266 -0.09 4.13 4.07
C LEU A 266 -0.62 5.04 5.18
N ARG A 267 -1.08 6.25 4.84
CA ARG A 267 -1.38 7.30 5.82
C ARG A 267 -2.72 7.95 5.57
N THR A 268 -3.36 8.38 6.64
CA THR A 268 -4.71 8.97 6.75
C THR A 268 -5.86 7.96 6.92
N PRO A 269 -6.18 7.01 6.00
CA PRO A 269 -7.29 6.08 6.22
C PRO A 269 -6.93 4.91 7.15
N TYR A 270 -5.64 4.64 7.37
CA TYR A 270 -5.15 3.53 8.20
C TYR A 270 -4.52 3.98 9.52
N ASP A 271 -4.48 5.29 9.78
CA ASP A 271 -3.89 5.83 11.01
C ASP A 271 -4.64 5.36 12.26
N PRO A 272 -5.99 5.29 12.30
CA PRO A 272 -6.71 4.72 13.45
C PRO A 272 -6.33 3.27 13.75
N VAL A 273 -6.14 2.45 12.70
CA VAL A 273 -5.71 1.05 12.84
C VAL A 273 -4.30 0.99 13.44
N SER A 274 -3.40 1.85 12.95
CA SER A 274 -2.03 1.94 13.46
C SER A 274 -1.97 2.40 14.91
N ILE A 275 -2.81 3.36 15.29
CA ILE A 275 -2.94 3.85 16.68
C ILE A 275 -3.44 2.72 17.60
N ILE A 276 -4.48 1.98 17.21
CA ILE A 276 -4.98 0.85 18.00
C ILE A 276 -3.89 -0.20 18.21
N LEU A 277 -3.15 -0.55 17.15
CA LEU A 277 -2.05 -1.52 17.23
C LEU A 277 -0.87 -1.00 18.06
N ALA A 278 -0.58 0.30 17.99
CA ALA A 278 0.45 0.93 18.82
C ALA A 278 0.08 0.87 20.31
N LEU A 279 -1.16 1.22 20.67
CA LEU A 279 -1.66 1.13 22.03
C LEU A 279 -1.64 -0.31 22.54
N TYR A 280 -2.05 -1.27 21.71
CA TYR A 280 -1.96 -2.70 22.02
C TYR A 280 -0.50 -3.12 22.28
N ALA A 281 0.44 -2.72 21.44
CA ALA A 281 1.85 -3.03 21.63
C ALA A 281 2.39 -2.48 22.96
N VAL A 282 2.08 -1.23 23.29
CA VAL A 282 2.49 -0.61 24.55
C VAL A 282 1.88 -1.36 25.75
N ALA A 283 0.59 -1.71 25.67
CA ALA A 283 -0.11 -2.43 26.75
C ALA A 283 0.49 -3.82 27.01
N VAL A 284 1.01 -4.50 25.99
CA VAL A 284 1.63 -5.83 26.13
C VAL A 284 3.11 -5.75 26.51
N VAL A 285 3.88 -4.87 25.84
CA VAL A 285 5.35 -4.82 25.97
C VAL A 285 5.77 -4.12 27.26
N LEU A 286 5.09 -3.06 27.67
CA LEU A 286 5.51 -2.26 28.83
C LEU A 286 5.47 -3.06 30.15
N PRO A 287 4.41 -3.83 30.48
CA PRO A 287 4.41 -4.68 31.66
C PRO A 287 5.47 -5.78 31.59
N ALA A 288 5.63 -6.42 30.42
CA ALA A 288 6.63 -7.47 30.22
C ALA A 288 8.06 -6.95 30.44
N TRP A 289 8.36 -5.75 29.91
CA TRP A 289 9.66 -5.11 30.09
C TRP A 289 9.91 -4.68 31.54
N ARG A 290 8.89 -4.13 32.23
CA ARG A 290 8.98 -3.80 33.67
C ARG A 290 9.26 -5.05 34.51
N ALA A 291 8.53 -6.14 34.27
CA ALA A 291 8.74 -7.42 34.95
C ALA A 291 10.15 -7.98 34.70
N TRP A 292 10.63 -7.93 33.46
CA TRP A 292 11.98 -8.35 33.11
C TRP A 292 13.06 -7.50 33.79
N ARG A 293 12.88 -6.17 33.86
CA ARG A 293 13.81 -5.28 34.58
C ARG A 293 13.82 -5.56 36.08
N ALA A 294 12.66 -5.76 36.70
CA ALA A 294 12.56 -6.11 38.12
C ALA A 294 13.31 -7.42 38.43
N ARG A 295 13.14 -8.45 37.58
CA ARG A 295 13.88 -9.72 37.69
C ARG A 295 15.39 -9.52 37.56
N ARG A 296 15.85 -8.66 36.64
CA ARG A 296 17.27 -8.36 36.48
C ARG A 296 17.86 -7.55 37.62
N ALA A 297 17.06 -6.70 38.26
CA ALA A 297 17.47 -5.90 39.40
C ALA A 297 17.51 -6.71 40.73
N GLY A 298 17.27 -8.02 40.69
CA GLY A 298 17.22 -8.86 41.88
C GLY A 298 15.98 -8.60 42.76
N ALA A 299 15.01 -7.83 42.28
CA ALA A 299 13.76 -7.61 43.00
C ALA A 299 12.93 -8.89 42.95
N THR A 300 12.83 -9.59 44.08
CA THR A 300 11.83 -10.65 44.27
C THR A 300 10.44 -10.06 44.02
N PRO A 301 9.66 -10.59 43.07
CA PRO A 301 8.30 -10.10 42.84
C PRO A 301 7.50 -10.28 44.13
N SER A 302 7.03 -9.16 44.69
CA SER A 302 6.07 -9.21 45.80
C SER A 302 4.83 -9.96 45.29
N PRO A 303 4.34 -10.99 45.99
CA PRO A 303 3.14 -11.71 45.57
C PRO A 303 1.98 -10.72 45.50
N ALA A 304 1.39 -10.59 44.32
CA ALA A 304 0.21 -9.76 44.10
C ALA A 304 -0.94 -10.34 44.93
N ALA A 305 -1.52 -9.51 45.79
CA ALA A 305 -2.81 -9.73 46.43
C ALA A 305 -3.95 -9.37 45.47
#